data_AF-A0A9P0CYR9-F1
#
_entry.id   AF-A0A9P0CYR9-F1
#
_cell.length_a   1.000
_cell.length_b   1.000
_cell.length_c   1.000
_cell.angle_alpha   90.00
_cell.angle_beta   90.00
_cell.angle_gamma   90.00
#
_symmetry.space_group_name_H-M   'P 1'
#
loop_
_entity.id
_entity.type
_entity.pdbx_description
1 polymer ?
#
loop_
_entity_poly.entity_id
_entity_poly.type
_entity_poly.pdbx_seq_one_letter_code
_entity_poly.pdbx_strand_id
1 'polypeptide(L)'
;MYNLFMEKCNENQSIGVSMITYRRIFGTEYNMSFFKPKKDQCSTCNEYQKASTEEKLSLKLKYKEHLQRKEASMKNKEEDKKRAASDKSFKSITCDMQSVLQIPISQLCENNIIPSPLHAWYRSLPSSCSIQDVTAEPSENDPDEEEENY
;
A
#
# COMPACT_ATOMS: atom_id res chain seq x y z
N MET A 1 14.60 15.06 13.08
CA MET A 1 14.77 14.98 14.55
C MET A 1 16.05 15.63 15.04
N TYR A 2 17.25 15.31 14.53
CA TYR A 2 18.48 16.01 14.96
C TYR A 2 18.42 17.53 14.70
N ASN A 3 17.93 17.96 13.53
CA ASN A 3 17.79 19.39 13.22
C ASN A 3 16.83 20.10 14.20
N LEU A 4 15.67 19.49 14.48
CA LEU A 4 14.72 19.98 15.48
C LEU A 4 15.32 20.03 16.90
N PHE A 5 16.19 19.07 17.24
CA PHE A 5 16.95 19.10 18.49
C PHE A 5 17.91 20.29 18.55
N MET A 6 18.63 20.57 17.46
CA MET A 6 19.52 21.73 17.38
C MET A 6 18.75 23.05 17.46
N GLU A 7 17.59 23.15 16.81
CA GLU A 7 16.68 24.29 16.93
C GLU A 7 16.25 24.51 18.38
N LYS A 8 15.86 23.44 19.09
CA LYS A 8 15.49 23.50 20.51
C LYS A 8 16.67 23.90 21.42
N CYS A 9 17.88 23.43 21.12
CA CYS A 9 19.08 23.83 21.83
C CYS A 9 19.38 25.33 21.63
N ASN A 10 19.19 25.85 20.42
CA ASN A 10 19.34 27.29 20.14
C ASN A 10 18.30 28.14 20.87
N GLU A 11 17.02 27.70 20.90
CA GLU A 11 15.96 28.37 21.66
C GLU A 11 16.29 28.44 23.17
N ASN A 12 16.85 27.35 23.72
CA ASN A 12 17.18 27.24 25.13
C ASN A 12 18.62 27.71 25.46
N GLN A 13 19.31 28.39 24.53
CA GLN A 13 20.70 28.85 24.67
C GLN A 13 21.67 27.77 25.20
N SER A 14 21.43 26.51 24.80
CA SER A 14 22.20 25.35 25.23
C SER A 14 23.12 24.88 24.11
N ILE A 15 24.29 24.36 24.45
CA ILE A 15 25.23 23.83 23.47
C ILE A 15 24.70 22.47 22.97
N GLY A 16 24.41 22.39 21.67
CA GLY A 16 24.02 21.13 21.03
C GLY A 16 25.19 20.14 20.98
N VAL A 17 24.88 18.85 21.16
CA VAL A 17 25.86 17.77 21.00
C VAL A 17 26.01 17.35 19.54
N SER A 18 27.10 16.68 19.20
CA SER A 18 27.31 16.16 17.84
C SER A 18 26.24 15.14 17.42
N MET A 19 25.98 15.07 16.12
CA MET A 19 25.00 14.15 15.51
C MET A 19 25.23 12.69 15.89
N ILE A 20 26.50 12.27 16.02
CA ILE A 20 26.87 10.90 16.40
C ILE A 20 26.43 10.62 17.84
N THR A 21 26.75 11.53 18.76
CA THR A 21 26.36 11.43 20.17
C THR A 21 24.85 11.44 20.33
N TYR A 22 24.15 12.33 19.61
CA TYR A 22 22.69 12.39 19.60
C TYR A 22 22.08 11.06 19.13
N ARG A 23 22.53 10.51 18.00
CA ARG A 23 22.01 9.24 17.46
C ARG A 23 22.25 8.07 18.41
N ARG A 24 23.43 8.01 19.03
CA ARG A 24 23.75 6.98 20.01
C ARG A 24 22.77 7.05 21.19
N ILE A 25 22.66 8.20 21.86
CA ILE A 25 21.79 8.38 23.02
C ILE A 25 20.32 8.11 22.65
N PHE A 26 19.85 8.65 21.53
CA PHE A 26 18.48 8.48 21.06
C PHE A 26 18.13 6.99 20.82
N GLY A 27 19.05 6.23 20.21
CA GLY A 27 18.85 4.83 19.88
C GLY A 27 19.16 3.85 21.01
N THR A 28 20.08 4.15 21.93
CA THR A 28 20.52 3.21 22.98
C THR A 28 19.92 3.51 24.35
N GLU A 29 19.94 4.77 24.79
CA GLU A 29 19.51 5.15 26.14
C GLU A 29 17.99 5.29 26.22
N TYR A 30 17.41 5.96 25.23
CA TYR A 30 15.95 6.12 25.13
C TYR A 30 15.28 4.96 24.39
N ASN A 31 16.07 4.15 23.69
CA ASN A 31 15.61 3.08 22.80
C ASN A 31 14.48 3.55 21.86
N MET A 32 14.53 4.83 21.48
CA MET A 32 13.55 5.43 20.59
C MET A 32 14.00 5.16 19.16
N SER A 33 13.15 4.46 18.42
CA SER A 33 13.32 4.27 16.99
C SER A 33 12.07 4.75 16.28
N PHE A 34 12.23 5.22 15.05
CA PHE A 34 11.08 5.51 14.22
C PHE A 34 10.31 4.22 13.97
N PHE A 35 9.00 4.26 14.21
CA PHE A 35 8.13 3.17 13.82
C PHE A 35 8.33 2.90 12.34
N LYS A 36 8.81 1.70 12.02
CA LYS A 36 8.88 1.22 10.64
C LYS A 36 7.48 0.72 10.30
N PRO A 37 6.75 1.37 9.36
CA PRO A 37 5.49 0.84 8.92
C PRO A 37 5.69 -0.59 8.44
N LYS A 38 4.80 -1.50 8.87
CA LYS A 38 4.82 -2.86 8.33
C LYS A 38 4.55 -2.76 6.84
N LYS A 39 5.36 -3.45 6.03
CA LYS A 39 5.09 -3.60 4.59
C LYS A 39 3.82 -4.43 4.42
N ASP A 40 3.11 -4.21 3.31
CA ASP A 40 1.96 -5.02 2.86
C ASP A 40 0.73 -4.99 3.76
N GLN A 41 0.38 -3.81 4.30
CA GLN A 41 -0.88 -3.65 5.02
C GLN A 41 -2.01 -3.20 4.10
N CYS A 42 -3.06 -4.02 3.99
CA CYS A 42 -4.30 -3.65 3.32
C CYS A 42 -5.07 -2.61 4.16
N SER A 43 -5.45 -1.49 3.55
CA SER A 43 -6.24 -0.42 4.18
C SER A 43 -7.57 -0.95 4.71
N THR A 44 -8.32 -1.71 3.92
CA THR A 44 -9.62 -2.29 4.29
C THR A 44 -9.51 -3.27 5.46
N CYS A 45 -8.49 -4.14 5.45
CA CYS A 45 -8.24 -5.06 6.57
C CYS A 45 -7.88 -4.30 7.86
N ASN A 46 -7.02 -3.30 7.76
CA ASN A 46 -6.59 -2.48 8.89
C ASN A 46 -7.74 -1.67 9.49
N GLU A 47 -8.55 -1.05 8.63
CA GLU A 47 -9.72 -0.26 9.01
C GLU A 47 -10.70 -1.14 9.79
N TYR A 48 -11.03 -2.32 9.27
CA TYR A 48 -11.91 -3.26 9.96
C TYR A 48 -11.33 -3.74 11.30
N GLN A 49 -10.03 -4.03 11.37
CA GLN A 49 -9.41 -4.50 12.62
C GLN A 49 -9.40 -3.44 13.71
N LYS A 50 -9.14 -2.18 13.35
CA LYS A 50 -9.04 -1.04 14.27
C LYS A 50 -10.40 -0.42 14.63
N ALA A 51 -11.43 -0.69 13.83
CA ALA A 51 -12.78 -0.20 14.07
C ALA A 51 -13.35 -0.68 15.42
N SER A 52 -14.18 0.17 16.02
CA SER A 52 -14.97 -0.17 17.22
C SER A 52 -16.03 -1.24 16.93
N THR A 53 -16.65 -1.79 17.96
CA THR A 53 -17.64 -2.87 17.80
C THR A 53 -18.84 -2.45 16.96
N GLU A 54 -19.26 -1.19 17.06
CA GLU A 54 -20.38 -0.62 16.29
C GLU A 54 -19.99 -0.39 14.82
N GLU A 55 -18.82 0.21 14.57
CA GLU A 55 -18.29 0.43 13.21
C GLU A 55 -17.97 -0.89 12.49
N LYS A 56 -17.60 -1.94 13.23
CA LYS A 56 -17.41 -3.28 12.66
C LYS A 56 -18.70 -3.85 12.10
N LEU A 57 -19.87 -3.50 12.65
CA LEU A 57 -21.15 -4.00 12.12
C LEU A 57 -21.43 -3.39 10.75
N SER A 58 -21.20 -2.07 10.59
CA SER A 58 -21.38 -1.39 9.30
C SER A 58 -20.34 -1.83 8.27
N LEU A 59 -19.10 -2.05 8.68
CA LEU A 59 -18.00 -2.48 7.78
C LEU A 59 -17.99 -3.99 7.50
N LYS A 60 -18.82 -4.79 8.19
CA LYS A 60 -18.78 -6.27 8.11
C LYS A 60 -19.03 -6.79 6.70
N LEU A 61 -20.01 -6.22 6.00
CA LEU A 61 -20.39 -6.64 4.65
C LEU A 61 -19.23 -6.38 3.68
N LYS A 62 -18.74 -5.14 3.65
CA LYS A 62 -17.59 -4.71 2.84
C LYS A 62 -16.34 -5.55 3.13
N TYR A 63 -16.09 -5.89 4.39
CA TYR A 63 -14.97 -6.75 4.77
C TYR A 63 -15.14 -8.19 4.26
N LYS A 64 -16.36 -8.75 4.31
CA LYS A 64 -16.65 -10.08 3.80
C LYS A 64 -16.44 -10.16 2.28
N GLU A 65 -16.94 -9.19 1.53
CA GLU A 65 -16.73 -9.09 0.08
C GLU A 65 -15.25 -8.94 -0.28
N HIS A 66 -14.50 -8.17 0.50
CA HIS A 66 -13.05 -8.06 0.34
C HIS A 66 -12.34 -9.41 0.50
N LEU A 67 -12.73 -10.22 1.50
CA LEU A 67 -12.18 -11.56 1.70
C LEU A 67 -12.54 -12.51 0.55
N GLN A 68 -13.80 -12.49 0.08
CA GLN A 68 -14.23 -13.32 -1.05
C GLN A 68 -13.44 -13.00 -2.33
N ARG A 69 -13.28 -11.70 -2.65
CA ARG A 69 -12.47 -11.28 -3.80
C ARG A 69 -11.01 -11.71 -3.69
N LYS A 70 -10.44 -11.63 -2.48
CA LYS A 70 -9.09 -12.13 -2.21
C LYS A 70 -8.97 -13.62 -2.49
N GLU A 71 -9.91 -14.42 -2.00
CA GLU A 71 -9.91 -15.88 -2.21
C GLU A 71 -10.06 -16.23 -3.70
N ALA A 72 -10.99 -15.59 -4.41
CA ALA A 72 -11.19 -15.78 -5.85
C ALA A 72 -9.93 -15.43 -6.66
N SER A 73 -9.31 -14.28 -6.36
CA SER A 73 -8.06 -13.85 -7.02
C SER A 73 -6.91 -14.84 -6.78
N MET A 74 -6.77 -15.34 -5.55
CA MET A 74 -5.74 -16.33 -5.21
C MET A 74 -5.98 -17.67 -5.91
N LYS A 75 -7.23 -18.10 -6.04
CA LYS A 75 -7.61 -19.31 -6.78
C LYS A 75 -7.26 -19.18 -8.27
N ASN A 76 -7.68 -18.09 -8.91
CA ASN A 76 -7.38 -17.84 -10.32
C ASN A 76 -5.87 -17.78 -10.58
N LYS A 77 -5.11 -17.12 -9.70
CA LYS A 77 -3.65 -17.10 -9.76
C LYS A 77 -3.04 -18.50 -9.69
N GLU A 78 -3.57 -19.37 -8.83
CA GLU A 78 -3.06 -20.74 -8.71
C GLU A 78 -3.37 -21.57 -9.96
N GLU A 79 -4.57 -21.42 -10.53
CA GLU A 79 -4.97 -22.06 -11.78
C GLU A 79 -4.11 -21.60 -12.96
N ASP A 80 -3.90 -20.29 -13.10
CA ASP A 80 -3.02 -19.72 -14.11
C ASP A 80 -1.57 -20.19 -13.95
N LYS A 81 -1.09 -20.34 -12.71
CA LYS A 81 0.24 -20.89 -12.43
C LYS A 81 0.36 -22.34 -12.89
N LYS A 82 -0.66 -23.17 -12.62
CA LYS A 82 -0.72 -24.57 -13.07
C LYS A 82 -0.78 -24.65 -14.59
N ARG A 83 -1.56 -23.78 -15.24
CA ARG A 83 -1.67 -23.68 -16.69
C ARG A 83 -0.33 -23.28 -17.33
N ALA A 84 0.33 -22.25 -16.81
CA ALA A 84 1.61 -21.78 -17.31
C ALA A 84 2.76 -22.79 -17.10
N ALA A 85 2.65 -23.66 -16.10
CA ALA A 85 3.59 -24.75 -15.89
C ALA A 85 3.39 -25.90 -16.88
N SER A 86 2.13 -26.17 -17.28
CA SER A 86 1.77 -27.29 -18.15
C SER A 86 1.89 -26.95 -19.63
N ASP A 87 1.53 -25.72 -20.01
CA ASP A 87 1.50 -25.24 -21.39
C ASP A 87 2.63 -24.24 -21.65
N LYS A 88 3.54 -24.58 -22.57
CA LYS A 88 4.66 -23.71 -22.94
C LYS A 88 4.23 -22.45 -23.70
N SER A 89 3.06 -22.47 -24.35
CA SER A 89 2.51 -21.36 -25.12
C SER A 89 1.82 -20.30 -24.24
N PHE A 90 1.40 -20.68 -23.03
CA PHE A 90 0.79 -19.78 -22.07
C PHE A 90 1.83 -19.19 -21.11
N LYS A 91 1.71 -17.89 -20.83
CA LYS A 91 2.50 -17.17 -19.82
C LYS A 91 1.54 -16.35 -18.97
N SER A 92 1.58 -16.53 -17.66
CA SER A 92 0.83 -15.72 -16.70
C SER A 92 1.76 -14.72 -16.01
N ILE A 93 1.32 -13.47 -15.94
CA ILE A 93 1.96 -12.40 -15.18
C ILE A 93 0.95 -11.92 -14.15
N THR A 94 1.28 -12.00 -12.87
CA THR A 94 0.41 -11.55 -11.79
C THR A 94 1.03 -10.35 -11.09
N CYS A 95 0.28 -9.26 -10.98
CA CYS A 95 0.67 -8.05 -10.27
C CYS A 95 -0.28 -7.81 -9.09
N ASP A 96 0.26 -7.53 -7.91
CA ASP A 96 -0.53 -7.14 -6.74
C ASP A 96 -0.78 -5.63 -6.77
N MET A 97 -1.97 -5.23 -7.22
CA MET A 97 -2.41 -3.83 -7.29
C MET A 97 -2.98 -3.31 -5.96
N GLN A 98 -3.21 -4.18 -4.98
CA GLN A 98 -3.66 -3.78 -3.64
C GLN A 98 -2.48 -3.55 -2.69
N SER A 99 -1.27 -3.96 -3.08
CA SER A 99 -0.05 -3.56 -2.41
C SER A 99 0.11 -2.04 -2.46
N VAL A 100 0.23 -1.39 -1.30
CA VAL A 100 0.57 0.03 -1.23
C VAL A 100 2.03 0.15 -1.65
N LEU A 101 2.26 0.35 -2.95
CA LEU A 101 3.56 0.68 -3.52
C LEU A 101 3.94 2.09 -3.03
N GLN A 102 4.52 2.16 -1.83
CA GLN A 102 5.14 3.37 -1.31
C GLN A 102 6.43 3.64 -2.09
N ILE A 103 6.27 4.09 -3.33
CA ILE A 103 7.39 4.47 -4.16
C ILE A 103 7.48 5.99 -4.14
N PRO A 104 8.42 6.57 -3.37
CA PRO A 104 8.63 8.00 -3.43
C PRO A 104 9.16 8.35 -4.82
N ILE A 105 8.39 9.15 -5.56
CA ILE A 105 8.70 9.56 -6.94
C ILE A 105 10.10 10.20 -7.04
N SER A 106 10.55 10.88 -5.98
CA SER A 106 11.90 11.45 -5.90
C SER A 106 13.01 10.38 -6.05
N GLN A 107 12.86 9.22 -5.40
CA GLN A 107 13.85 8.13 -5.48
C GLN A 107 13.89 7.50 -6.87
N LEU A 108 12.79 7.54 -7.64
CA LEU A 108 12.77 7.00 -9.00
C LEU A 108 13.52 7.92 -9.98
N CYS A 109 13.37 9.23 -9.80
CA CYS A 109 14.07 10.23 -10.59
C CYS A 109 15.58 10.22 -10.30
N GLU A 110 15.97 10.12 -9.01
CA GLU A 110 17.38 10.08 -8.58
C GLU A 110 18.11 8.83 -9.07
N ASN A 111 17.41 7.68 -9.14
CA ASN A 111 17.99 6.41 -9.59
C ASN A 111 17.85 6.17 -11.11
N ASN A 112 17.40 7.16 -11.89
CA ASN A 112 17.14 7.04 -13.34
C ASN A 112 16.23 5.85 -13.72
N ILE A 113 15.35 5.43 -12.82
CA ILE A 113 14.39 4.35 -13.09
C ILE A 113 13.27 4.87 -14.02
N ILE A 114 12.89 6.15 -13.87
CA ILE A 114 12.03 6.84 -14.83
C ILE A 114 12.94 7.56 -15.85
N PRO A 115 12.75 7.35 -17.17
CA PRO A 115 13.43 8.12 -18.20
C PRO A 115 13.21 9.62 -18.02
N SER A 116 14.29 10.41 -18.10
CA SER A 116 14.26 11.89 -17.94
C SER A 116 13.14 12.60 -18.74
N PRO A 117 12.83 12.22 -20.00
CA PRO A 117 11.72 12.83 -20.76
C PRO A 117 10.34 12.71 -20.09
N LEU A 118 10.14 11.68 -19.26
CA LEU A 118 8.86 11.39 -18.60
C LEU A 118 8.73 12.07 -17.24
N HIS A 119 9.80 12.68 -16.70
CA HIS A 119 9.77 13.30 -15.36
C HIS A 119 8.75 14.43 -15.27
N ALA A 120 8.63 15.27 -16.30
CA ALA A 120 7.66 16.36 -16.33
C ALA A 120 6.21 15.84 -16.31
N TRP A 121 5.94 14.80 -17.09
CA TRP A 121 4.63 14.14 -17.14
C TRP A 121 4.27 13.47 -15.80
N TYR A 122 5.18 12.69 -15.22
CA TYR A 122 4.95 12.05 -13.91
C TYR A 122 4.71 13.08 -12.80
N ARG A 123 5.41 14.21 -12.80
CA ARG A 123 5.19 15.31 -11.84
C ARG A 123 3.87 16.04 -12.03
N SER A 124 3.28 15.96 -13.23
CA SER A 124 1.99 16.58 -13.54
C SER A 124 0.78 15.71 -13.17
N LEU A 125 1.00 14.43 -12.80
CA LEU A 125 -0.09 13.54 -12.43
C LEU A 125 -0.79 14.03 -11.15
N PRO A 126 -2.13 13.97 -11.11
CA PRO A 126 -2.89 14.39 -9.94
C PRO A 126 -2.51 13.52 -8.73
N SER A 127 -2.34 14.17 -7.57
CA SER A 127 -2.12 13.45 -6.30
C SER A 127 -3.37 12.65 -5.92
N SER A 128 -3.23 11.63 -5.07
CA SER A 128 -4.37 10.82 -4.58
C SER A 128 -5.46 11.64 -3.89
N CYS A 129 -5.18 12.87 -3.45
CA CYS A 129 -6.18 13.78 -2.90
C CYS A 129 -7.10 14.44 -3.94
N SER A 130 -6.80 14.32 -5.24
CA SER A 130 -7.48 15.03 -6.33
C SER A 130 -8.25 14.14 -7.32
N ILE A 131 -8.25 12.82 -7.10
CA ILE A 131 -8.87 11.85 -8.00
C ILE A 131 -10.13 11.31 -7.32
N GLN A 132 -11.30 11.53 -7.93
CA GLN A 132 -12.50 10.76 -7.63
C GLN A 132 -12.45 9.47 -8.45
N ASP A 133 -12.63 8.32 -7.81
CA ASP A 133 -12.69 7.04 -8.51
C ASP A 133 -14.03 6.96 -9.25
N VAL A 134 -13.98 7.15 -10.57
CA VAL A 134 -15.15 7.12 -11.47
C VAL A 134 -15.34 5.75 -12.13
N THR A 135 -14.63 4.71 -11.69
CA THR A 135 -14.89 3.37 -12.20
C THR A 135 -16.28 2.90 -11.73
N ALA A 136 -17.20 2.74 -12.68
CA ALA A 136 -18.48 2.14 -12.42
C ALA A 136 -18.26 0.69 -11.94
N GLU A 137 -18.88 0.34 -10.82
CA GLU A 137 -18.88 -1.05 -10.34
C GLU A 137 -19.51 -1.94 -11.42
N PRO A 138 -18.89 -3.08 -11.77
CA PRO A 138 -19.46 -3.99 -12.76
C PRO A 138 -20.83 -4.45 -12.25
N SER A 139 -21.86 -4.31 -13.10
CA SER A 139 -23.21 -4.76 -12.79
C SER A 139 -23.20 -6.28 -12.59
N GLU A 140 -23.69 -6.73 -11.43
CA GLU A 140 -24.04 -8.12 -11.16
C GLU A 140 -25.20 -8.53 -12.06
N ASN A 141 -24.90 -8.94 -13.29
CA ASN A 141 -25.79 -9.75 -14.11
C ASN A 141 -24.97 -10.97 -14.53
N ASP A 142 -24.89 -11.95 -13.62
CA ASP A 142 -24.52 -13.33 -13.96
C ASP A 142 -25.64 -13.91 -14.84
N PRO A 143 -25.37 -14.34 -16.09
CA PRO A 143 -26.34 -15.02 -16.92
C PRO A 143 -26.20 -16.55 -16.76
N ASP A 144 -26.18 -17.05 -15.53
CA ASP A 144 -26.15 -18.49 -15.24
C ASP A 144 -27.26 -18.85 -14.23
N GLU A 145 -28.52 -18.57 -14.59
CA GLU A 145 -29.68 -19.29 -14.07
C GLU A 145 -30.61 -19.67 -15.24
N GLU A 146 -31.10 -20.93 -15.19
CA GLU A 146 -31.99 -21.64 -16.15
C GLU A 146 -31.22 -22.36 -17.30
N GLU A 147 -31.22 -23.69 -17.43
CA GLU A 147 -32.33 -24.64 -17.35
C GLU A 147 -31.89 -26.03 -16.81
N GLU A 148 -32.43 -26.46 -15.67
CA GLU A 148 -32.77 -27.86 -15.42
C GLU A 148 -34.29 -27.98 -15.37
N ASN A 149 -34.91 -28.39 -16.48
CA ASN A 149 -36.29 -28.87 -16.47
C ASN A 149 -36.58 -29.76 -17.70
N TYR A 150 -36.22 -31.05 -17.62
CA TYR A 150 -37.08 -32.24 -17.75
C TYR A 150 -36.24 -33.51 -17.98
#